data_AF-A0A836VE93-F1
#
_entry.id   AF-A0A836VE93-F1
#
_cell.length_a   1.000
_cell.length_b   1.000
_cell.length_c   1.000
_cell.angle_alpha   90.00
_cell.angle_beta   90.00
_cell.angle_gamma   90.00
#
_symmetry.space_group_name_H-M   'P 1'
#
loop_
_entity.id
_entity.type
_entity.pdbx_description
1 polymer ?
#
loop_
_entity_poly.entity_id
_entity_poly.type
_entity_poly.pdbx_seq_one_letter_code
_entity_poly.pdbx_strand_id
1 'polypeptide(L)'
;MAKTPAPSATNLAHGGETRRDFLYLATGVVGAVGVAASVWPFIHQMNPSASVLALASTDVDLSRIEEGQSITVLWRGKPVFVRHRTPSEITEAEDADFNSLPDPQSDMERVKRREWLILVGVCTHLGCVPLSHR
;
A
#
# COMPACT_ATOMS: atom_id res chain seq x y z
N MET A 1 -70.15 34.99 36.35
CA MET A 1 -69.27 35.64 35.36
C MET A 1 -67.97 34.85 35.33
N ALA A 2 -67.69 34.21 34.20
CA ALA A 2 -66.44 33.50 33.96
C ALA A 2 -65.33 34.50 33.54
N LYS A 3 -64.13 34.33 34.10
CA LYS A 3 -62.81 34.79 33.60
C LYS A 3 -61.78 34.50 34.69
N THR A 4 -60.62 33.86 34.53
CA THR A 4 -59.90 33.15 33.45
C THR A 4 -58.77 32.41 34.19
N PRO A 5 -58.42 31.15 33.84
CA PRO A 5 -57.25 30.52 34.43
C PRO A 5 -55.96 31.23 33.98
N ALA A 6 -55.04 31.47 34.93
CA ALA A 6 -53.73 32.05 34.67
C ALA A 6 -52.99 31.27 33.56
N PRO A 7 -52.19 31.95 32.72
CA PRO A 7 -51.47 31.29 31.65
C PRO A 7 -50.54 30.22 32.23
N SER A 8 -50.73 28.97 31.79
CA SER A 8 -49.70 27.95 31.93
C SER A 8 -48.44 28.52 31.29
N ALA A 9 -47.44 28.78 32.12
CA ALA A 9 -46.09 29.03 31.64
C ALA A 9 -45.64 27.75 30.95
N THR A 10 -45.83 27.71 29.64
CA THR A 10 -45.15 26.78 28.76
C THR A 10 -43.67 27.01 29.02
N ASN A 11 -43.05 26.09 29.77
CA ASN A 11 -41.60 25.94 29.79
C ASN A 11 -41.18 25.54 28.37
N LEU A 12 -41.15 26.52 27.48
CA LEU A 12 -40.33 26.48 26.30
C LEU A 12 -38.91 26.53 26.83
N ALA A 13 -38.37 25.35 27.13
CA ALA A 13 -36.97 25.11 27.38
C ALA A 13 -36.19 25.69 26.20
N HIS A 14 -35.87 26.98 26.28
CA HIS A 14 -34.78 27.57 25.53
C HIS A 14 -33.53 27.06 26.23
N GLY A 15 -33.15 25.83 25.92
CA GLY A 15 -31.85 25.26 26.27
C GLY A 15 -30.77 25.98 25.47
N GLY A 16 -30.59 27.27 25.76
CA GLY A 16 -29.50 28.07 25.22
C GLY A 16 -28.19 27.51 25.75
N GLU A 17 -27.22 27.33 24.86
CA GLU A 17 -25.88 26.87 25.20
C GLU A 17 -25.36 27.62 26.42
N THR A 18 -25.20 26.90 27.53
CA THR A 18 -24.73 27.53 28.76
C THR A 18 -23.21 27.69 28.68
N ARG A 19 -22.65 28.67 29.41
CA ARG A 19 -21.18 28.80 29.55
C ARG A 19 -20.53 27.47 29.99
N ARG A 20 -21.27 26.64 30.74
CA ARG A 20 -20.83 25.32 31.19
C ARG A 20 -20.76 24.32 30.04
N ASP A 21 -21.76 24.30 29.16
CA ASP A 21 -21.77 23.44 27.98
C ASP A 21 -20.62 23.81 27.03
N PHE A 22 -20.39 25.12 26.84
CA PHE A 22 -19.24 25.60 26.07
C PHE A 22 -17.91 25.12 26.65
N LEU A 23 -17.71 25.25 27.98
CA LEU A 23 -16.47 24.82 28.62
C LEU A 23 -16.25 23.30 28.53
N TYR A 24 -17.29 22.49 28.68
CA TYR A 24 -17.19 21.04 28.51
C TYR A 24 -16.85 20.65 27.07
N LEU A 25 -17.55 21.25 26.09
CA LEU A 25 -17.29 20.98 24.68
C LEU A 25 -15.87 21.42 24.29
N ALA A 26 -15.47 22.65 24.64
CA ALA A 26 -14.16 23.17 24.33
C ALA A 26 -13.04 22.33 24.94
N THR A 27 -13.16 21.98 26.23
CA THR A 27 -12.16 21.16 26.93
C THR A 27 -12.11 19.74 26.36
N GLY A 28 -13.27 19.16 26.04
CA GLY A 28 -13.37 17.83 25.43
C GLY A 28 -12.71 17.79 24.05
N VAL A 29 -12.96 18.79 23.20
CA VAL A 29 -12.35 18.91 21.87
C VAL A 29 -10.84 19.09 21.98
N VAL A 30 -10.37 20.01 22.82
CA VAL A 30 -8.94 20.24 23.03
C VAL A 30 -8.26 18.97 23.55
N GLY A 31 -8.87 18.28 24.51
CA GLY A 31 -8.36 17.03 25.05
C GLY A 31 -8.25 15.93 23.98
N ALA A 32 -9.31 15.73 23.19
CA ALA A 32 -9.32 14.73 22.12
C ALA A 32 -8.27 15.02 21.03
N VAL A 33 -8.17 16.27 20.57
CA VAL A 33 -7.16 16.69 19.58
C VAL A 33 -5.76 16.55 20.15
N GLY A 34 -5.54 16.95 21.41
CA GLY A 34 -4.25 16.83 22.08
C GLY A 34 -3.78 15.38 22.18
N VAL A 35 -4.67 14.46 22.54
CA VAL A 35 -4.36 13.02 22.56
C VAL A 35 -4.04 12.50 21.16
N ALA A 36 -4.87 12.81 20.16
CA ALA A 36 -4.63 12.37 18.78
C ALA A 36 -3.30 12.90 18.22
N ALA A 37 -3.02 14.19 18.44
CA ALA A 37 -1.78 14.83 18.01
C ALA A 37 -0.53 14.27 18.72
N SER A 38 -0.67 13.86 19.98
CA SER A 38 0.43 13.26 20.73
C SER A 38 0.70 11.82 20.32
N VAL A 39 -0.34 11.05 19.97
CA VAL A 39 -0.21 9.64 19.52
C VAL A 39 0.31 9.54 18.09
N TRP A 40 -0.07 10.49 17.22
CA TRP A 40 0.23 10.43 15.78
C TRP A 40 1.73 10.25 15.46
N PRO A 41 2.68 10.99 16.05
CA PRO A 41 4.11 10.81 15.75
C PRO A 41 4.64 9.40 16.04
N PHE A 42 4.13 8.73 17.09
CA PHE A 42 4.52 7.38 17.45
C PHE A 42 4.02 6.34 16.44
N ILE A 43 2.84 6.56 15.88
CA ILE A 43 2.34 5.73 14.77
C ILE A 43 3.14 6.04 13.50
N HIS A 44 3.35 7.33 13.21
CA HIS A 44 4.03 7.76 12.00
C HIS A 44 5.50 7.31 11.95
N GLN A 45 6.21 7.23 13.08
CA GLN A 45 7.60 6.74 13.10
C GLN A 45 7.74 5.25 12.75
N MET A 46 6.63 4.49 12.73
CA MET A 46 6.65 3.09 12.31
C MET A 46 6.62 2.93 10.77
N ASN A 47 6.36 4.02 10.03
CA ASN A 47 6.44 4.02 8.57
C ASN A 47 7.90 3.99 8.07
N PRO A 48 8.14 3.59 6.80
CA PRO A 48 9.46 3.63 6.19
C PRO A 48 10.11 5.02 6.28
N SER A 49 11.38 5.07 6.66
CA SER A 49 12.15 6.31 6.74
C SER A 49 12.42 6.90 5.36
N ALA A 50 12.79 8.18 5.33
CA ALA A 50 13.17 8.88 4.09
C ALA A 50 14.33 8.19 3.35
N SER A 51 15.30 7.60 4.07
CA SER A 51 16.41 6.87 3.44
C SER A 51 15.94 5.58 2.76
N VAL A 52 14.94 4.88 3.31
CA VAL A 52 14.33 3.71 2.66
C VAL A 52 13.52 4.11 1.43
N LEU A 53 12.82 5.23 1.49
CA LEU A 53 12.07 5.78 0.35
C LEU A 53 12.99 6.28 -0.77
N ALA A 54 14.17 6.79 -0.44
CA ALA A 54 15.17 7.22 -1.43
C ALA A 54 15.72 6.06 -2.27
N LEU A 55 15.67 4.82 -1.77
CA LEU A 55 16.02 3.60 -2.51
C LEU A 55 14.92 3.16 -3.52
N ALA A 56 14.06 4.08 -3.98
CA ALA A 56 12.90 3.77 -4.83
C ALA A 56 13.28 3.25 -6.22
N SER A 57 14.41 3.68 -6.79
CA SER A 57 14.90 3.27 -8.10
C SER A 57 16.29 2.67 -8.02
N THR A 58 16.58 1.72 -8.90
CA THR A 58 17.90 1.14 -9.08
C THR A 58 18.17 0.98 -10.58
N ASP A 59 19.39 1.28 -11.01
CA ASP A 59 19.82 1.10 -12.38
C ASP A 59 20.69 -0.15 -12.47
N VAL A 60 20.38 -1.03 -13.43
CA VAL A 60 21.09 -2.29 -13.64
C VAL A 60 21.60 -2.29 -15.08
N ASP A 61 22.92 -2.43 -15.23
CA ASP A 61 23.56 -2.58 -16.53
C ASP A 61 23.26 -3.96 -17.12
N LEU A 62 22.47 -3.99 -18.20
CA LEU A 62 22.08 -5.21 -18.90
C LEU A 62 23.15 -5.72 -19.87
N SER A 63 24.14 -4.90 -20.24
CA SER A 63 25.12 -5.23 -21.29
C SER A 63 26.04 -6.40 -20.95
N ARG A 64 26.17 -6.72 -19.66
CA ARG A 64 27.06 -7.78 -19.15
C ARG A 64 26.36 -9.12 -18.95
N ILE A 65 25.06 -9.20 -19.23
CA ILE A 65 24.26 -10.41 -19.01
C ILE A 65 24.18 -11.16 -20.34
N GLU A 66 24.89 -12.28 -20.41
CA GLU A 66 24.88 -13.17 -21.58
C GLU A 66 23.53 -13.86 -21.75
N GLU A 67 23.21 -14.29 -22.97
CA GLU A 67 21.98 -15.03 -23.25
C GLU A 67 21.95 -16.33 -22.44
N GLY A 68 20.80 -16.64 -21.83
CA GLY A 68 20.63 -17.76 -20.92
C GLY A 68 21.21 -17.54 -19.51
N GLN A 69 21.85 -16.40 -19.25
CA GLN A 69 22.32 -16.02 -17.92
C GLN A 69 21.21 -15.35 -17.12
N SER A 70 21.22 -15.62 -15.81
CA SER A 70 20.37 -14.94 -14.83
C SER A 70 21.24 -14.28 -13.76
N ILE A 71 20.90 -13.06 -13.37
CA ILE A 71 21.46 -12.40 -12.20
C ILE A 71 20.37 -12.07 -11.20
N THR A 72 20.76 -11.94 -9.93
CA THR A 72 19.87 -11.44 -8.87
C THR A 72 20.41 -10.12 -8.35
N VAL A 73 19.56 -9.09 -8.36
CA VAL A 73 19.86 -7.77 -7.82
C VAL A 73 18.92 -7.47 -6.66
N LEU A 74 19.34 -6.62 -5.73
CA LEU A 74 18.47 -6.16 -4.64
C LEU A 74 17.80 -4.85 -5.01
N TRP A 75 16.47 -4.80 -4.93
CA TRP A 75 15.68 -3.59 -5.06
C TRP A 75 14.72 -3.47 -3.88
N ARG A 76 14.83 -2.39 -3.10
CA ARG A 76 14.03 -2.15 -1.88
C ARG A 76 14.05 -3.34 -0.90
N GLY A 77 15.21 -3.99 -0.76
CA GLY A 77 15.38 -5.17 0.09
C GLY A 77 14.73 -6.46 -0.44
N LYS A 78 14.15 -6.43 -1.64
CA LYS A 78 13.58 -7.60 -2.32
C LYS A 78 14.54 -8.08 -3.42
N PRO A 79 14.71 -9.40 -3.61
CA PRO A 79 15.45 -9.90 -4.75
C PRO A 79 14.64 -9.64 -6.03
N VAL A 80 15.31 -9.16 -7.07
CA VAL A 80 14.79 -9.05 -8.43
C VAL A 80 15.64 -9.94 -9.32
N PHE A 81 14.98 -10.86 -10.01
CA PHE A 81 15.62 -11.73 -10.99
C PHE A 81 15.61 -11.05 -12.34
N VAL A 82 16.78 -11.00 -12.97
CA VAL A 82 16.96 -10.49 -14.33
C VAL A 82 17.54 -11.62 -15.15
N ARG A 83 16.76 -12.13 -16.11
CA ARG A 83 17.18 -13.19 -17.02
C ARG A 83 17.18 -12.68 -18.45
N HIS A 84 18.28 -12.91 -19.16
CA HIS A 84 18.35 -12.77 -20.60
C HIS A 84 17.88 -14.10 -21.21
N ARG A 85 16.66 -14.11 -21.74
CA ARG A 85 16.02 -15.32 -22.25
C ARG A 85 16.58 -15.73 -23.60
N THR A 86 16.66 -17.04 -23.83
CA THR A 86 16.97 -17.57 -25.16
C THR A 86 15.73 -17.53 -26.07
N PRO A 87 15.88 -17.57 -27.41
CA PRO A 87 14.74 -17.67 -28.32
C PRO A 87 13.82 -18.85 -28.02
N SER A 88 14.37 -20.00 -27.59
CA SER A 88 13.57 -21.18 -27.26
C SER A 88 12.68 -20.94 -26.04
N GLU A 89 13.19 -20.28 -25.00
CA GLU A 89 12.43 -19.95 -23.79
C GLU A 89 11.31 -18.95 -24.08
N ILE A 90 11.56 -18.01 -24.99
CA ILE A 90 10.57 -17.02 -25.42
C ILE A 90 9.42 -17.71 -26.16
N THR A 91 9.73 -18.58 -27.13
CA THR A 91 8.72 -19.35 -27.86
C THR A 91 7.94 -20.26 -26.93
N GLU A 92 8.61 -20.97 -26.02
CA GLU A 92 7.94 -21.82 -25.03
C GLU A 92 6.94 -21.04 -24.15
N ALA A 93 7.33 -19.85 -23.68
CA ALA A 93 6.48 -19.01 -22.85
C ALA A 93 5.27 -18.44 -23.62
N GLU A 94 5.42 -18.17 -24.92
CA GLU A 94 4.36 -17.63 -25.77
C GLU A 94 3.37 -18.68 -26.25
N ASP A 95 3.84 -19.90 -26.48
CA ASP A 95 3.02 -21.03 -26.94
C ASP A 95 2.28 -21.74 -25.79
N ALA A 96 2.60 -21.40 -24.54
CA ALA A 96 1.95 -21.97 -23.36
C ALA A 96 0.44 -21.64 -23.33
N ASP A 97 -0.40 -22.64 -23.06
CA ASP A 97 -1.83 -22.44 -22.83
C ASP A 97 -2.07 -21.77 -21.48
N PHE A 98 -1.92 -20.45 -21.44
CA PHE A 98 -2.05 -19.65 -20.24
C PHE A 98 -3.45 -19.71 -19.63
N ASN A 99 -4.50 -20.09 -20.38
CA ASN A 99 -5.85 -20.24 -19.84
C ASN A 99 -5.99 -21.45 -18.93
N SER A 100 -5.06 -22.41 -19.04
CA SER A 100 -5.01 -23.59 -18.16
C SER A 100 -4.35 -23.30 -16.80
N LEU A 101 -3.72 -22.14 -16.63
CA LEU A 101 -2.99 -21.78 -15.41
C LEU A 101 -3.94 -21.22 -14.33
N PRO A 102 -3.64 -21.41 -13.03
CA PRO A 102 -4.46 -20.84 -11.94
C PRO A 102 -4.54 -19.30 -11.93
N ASP A 103 -3.52 -18.63 -12.47
CA ASP A 103 -3.46 -17.18 -12.68
C ASP A 103 -3.16 -16.91 -14.16
N PRO A 104 -4.21 -16.87 -15.03
CA PRO A 104 -4.04 -16.73 -16.47
C PRO A 104 -3.43 -15.39 -16.84
N GLN A 105 -2.26 -15.42 -17.50
CA GLN A 105 -1.59 -14.24 -18.02
C GLN A 105 -0.69 -14.60 -19.19
N SER A 106 -0.78 -13.85 -20.29
CA SER A 106 0.09 -14.06 -21.46
C SER A 106 1.52 -13.54 -21.21
N ASP A 107 2.54 -14.08 -21.89
CA ASP A 107 3.93 -13.60 -21.74
C ASP A 107 4.06 -12.12 -22.13
N MET A 108 3.36 -11.69 -23.18
CA MET A 108 3.39 -10.31 -23.69
C MET A 108 2.83 -9.28 -22.70
N GLU A 109 1.99 -9.69 -21.76
CA GLU A 109 1.52 -8.83 -20.66
C GLU A 109 2.55 -8.71 -19.53
N ARG A 110 3.47 -9.67 -19.42
CA ARG A 110 4.47 -9.78 -18.35
C ARG A 110 5.77 -9.07 -18.69
N VAL A 111 6.13 -9.03 -19.97
CA VAL A 111 7.40 -8.46 -20.45
C VAL A 111 7.18 -7.26 -21.36
N LYS A 112 8.11 -6.29 -21.31
CA LYS A 112 8.15 -5.17 -22.26
C LYS A 112 9.09 -5.42 -23.43
N ARG A 113 10.15 -6.21 -23.19
CA ARG A 113 11.17 -6.62 -24.14
C ARG A 113 11.30 -8.13 -24.00
N ARG A 114 11.04 -8.88 -25.08
CA ARG A 114 10.90 -10.34 -25.03
C ARG A 114 12.17 -11.04 -24.55
N GLU A 115 13.32 -10.49 -24.82
CA GLU A 115 14.61 -11.02 -24.39
C GLU A 115 14.87 -10.82 -22.88
N TRP A 116 14.15 -9.92 -22.20
CA TRP A 116 14.38 -9.61 -20.79
C TRP A 116 13.20 -10.03 -19.91
N LEU A 117 13.44 -11.04 -19.08
CA LEU A 117 12.53 -11.42 -18.00
C LEU A 117 13.00 -10.77 -16.70
N ILE A 118 12.23 -9.79 -16.22
CA ILE A 118 12.51 -9.04 -14.98
C ILE A 118 11.38 -9.30 -13.99
N LEU A 119 11.69 -9.99 -12.89
CA LEU A 119 10.69 -10.48 -11.94
C LEU A 119 11.08 -10.13 -10.50
N VAL A 120 10.09 -9.80 -9.68
CA VAL A 120 10.29 -9.74 -8.23
C VAL A 120 10.36 -11.18 -7.71
N GLY A 121 11.52 -11.59 -7.18
CA GLY A 121 11.83 -12.93 -6.70
C GLY A 121 11.22 -13.25 -5.34
N VAL A 122 9.98 -12.81 -5.08
CA VAL A 122 9.25 -13.02 -3.83
C VAL A 122 8.07 -13.92 -4.11
N CYS A 123 8.10 -15.16 -3.61
CA CYS A 123 7.03 -16.12 -3.80
C CYS A 123 5.71 -15.58 -3.21
N THR A 124 4.64 -15.67 -4.00
CA THR A 124 3.29 -15.16 -3.65
C THR A 124 2.61 -15.93 -2.52
N HIS A 125 3.15 -17.08 -2.10
CA HIS A 125 2.63 -17.83 -0.96
C HIS A 125 2.96 -17.13 0.37
N LEU A 126 4.25 -17.06 0.74
CA LEU A 126 4.72 -16.51 2.02
C LEU A 126 6.03 -15.72 1.92
N GLY A 127 6.46 -15.37 0.71
CA GLY A 127 7.60 -14.48 0.50
C GLY A 127 8.98 -15.14 0.49
N CYS A 128 9.07 -16.47 0.40
CA CYS A 128 10.33 -17.17 0.15
C CYS A 128 10.95 -16.74 -1.19
N VAL A 129 12.27 -16.91 -1.31
CA VAL A 129 13.00 -16.65 -2.56
C VAL A 129 13.06 -17.94 -3.39
N PRO A 130 12.48 -17.98 -4.60
CA PRO A 130 12.58 -19.15 -5.48
C PRO A 130 14.03 -19.45 -5.88
N LEU A 131 14.37 -20.73 -6.03
CA LEU A 131 15.68 -21.14 -6.51
C LEU A 131 15.79 -20.91 -8.02
N SER A 132 16.92 -20.36 -8.47
CA SER A 132 17.14 -19.94 -9.86
C SER A 132 17.61 -21.05 -10.81
N HIS A 133 17.82 -22.27 -10.33
CA HIS A 133 18.48 -23.35 -11.06
C HIS A 133 17.83 -24.70 -10.77
N ARG A 134 16.90 -25.09 -11.64
CA ARG A 134 16.67 -26.48 -12.05
C ARG A 134 16.29 -26.48 -13.51
#